data_AF-W2QFU0-F1
#
_entry.id   AF-W2QFU0-F1
#
_cell.length_a   1.000
_cell.length_b   1.000
_cell.length_c   1.000
_cell.angle_alpha   90.00
_cell.angle_beta   90.00
_cell.angle_gamma   90.00
#
_symmetry.space_group_name_H-M   'P 1'
#
loop_
_entity.id
_entity.type
_entity.pdbx_description
1 polymer ?
#
loop_
_entity_poly.entity_id
_entity_poly.type
_entity_poly.pdbx_seq_one_letter_code
_entity_poly.pdbx_strand_id
1 'polypeptide(L)'
;MTTDNNILQFKVTDKWAETLFKLKLILNRLSSRNANTPDKPTAEVTSRALEAAVVALRKFDWTPELAEEVRGLLAALSDACSKNETLRVYFHRVRAELESLEMNMPQAKPVTIMSTESLDVQILHFKKLVQKVQKLPRREKSKCAMEAIELMQHVMAMDHSRTHRTEVRRAAKAVKYWFCAVPFRIELGDVYESFTNKFAGYCKSLKGSKYEGDVDGMLRVLDTRRRKFKTPAKTKRKQDQLKAIIADVEQWQADTFSSSQMASAITRFSSVATYQVKEWDPLADSNSRLCVDKLIRCIHLMPQRSHRDKYLKTLNKWKKSIDTYQ
;
A
#
# COMPACT_ATOMS: atom_id res chain seq x y z
N MET A 1 -3.16 22.86 -31.43
CA MET A 1 -3.82 21.55 -31.22
C MET A 1 -2.96 20.54 -30.43
N THR A 2 -2.03 20.99 -29.57
CA THR A 2 -1.06 20.12 -28.86
C THR A 2 -1.36 19.93 -27.37
N THR A 3 -2.31 20.69 -26.81
CA THR A 3 -2.63 20.69 -25.38
C THR A 3 -3.57 19.55 -24.97
N ASP A 4 -4.49 19.13 -25.84
CA ASP A 4 -5.50 18.11 -25.51
C ASP A 4 -4.94 16.68 -25.48
N ASN A 5 -3.96 16.36 -26.34
CA ASN A 5 -3.30 15.05 -26.35
C ASN A 5 -2.48 14.80 -25.09
N ASN A 6 -1.83 15.82 -24.53
CA ASN A 6 -1.04 15.70 -23.30
C ASN A 6 -1.92 15.49 -22.08
N ILE A 7 -3.10 16.13 -22.02
CA ILE A 7 -4.06 15.97 -20.90
C ILE A 7 -4.72 14.60 -20.95
N LEU A 8 -5.03 14.09 -22.15
CA LEU A 8 -5.55 12.74 -22.34
C LEU A 8 -4.49 11.67 -22.01
N GLN A 9 -3.23 11.86 -22.43
CA GLN A 9 -2.12 10.99 -22.02
C GLN A 9 -1.93 11.01 -20.49
N PHE A 10 -1.97 12.18 -19.85
CA PHE A 10 -1.83 12.31 -18.38
C PHE A 10 -2.96 11.61 -17.61
N LYS A 11 -4.22 11.78 -18.07
CA LYS A 11 -5.38 11.10 -17.47
C LYS A 11 -5.37 9.59 -17.67
N VAL A 12 -4.88 9.11 -18.82
CA VAL A 12 -4.71 7.68 -19.07
C VAL A 12 -3.55 7.12 -18.25
N THR A 13 -2.47 7.90 -18.06
CA THR A 13 -1.29 7.50 -17.26
C THR A 13 -1.58 7.33 -15.78
N ASP A 14 -2.30 8.27 -15.15
CA ASP A 14 -2.68 8.14 -13.74
C ASP A 14 -3.63 6.96 -13.48
N LYS A 15 -4.52 6.67 -14.44
CA LYS A 15 -5.57 5.65 -14.27
C LYS A 15 -5.04 4.22 -14.41
N TRP A 16 -4.06 3.97 -15.30
CA TRP A 16 -3.45 2.65 -15.39
C TRP A 16 -2.53 2.38 -14.19
N ALA A 17 -1.76 3.37 -13.73
CA ALA A 17 -0.87 3.22 -12.58
C ALA A 17 -1.65 2.90 -11.29
N GLU A 18 -2.79 3.56 -11.08
CA GLU A 18 -3.70 3.25 -9.97
C GLU A 18 -4.28 1.83 -10.08
N THR A 19 -4.57 1.37 -11.30
CA THR A 19 -5.11 0.03 -11.55
C THR A 19 -4.06 -1.06 -11.28
N LEU A 20 -2.83 -0.90 -11.76
CA LEU A 20 -1.73 -1.83 -11.49
C LEU A 20 -1.38 -1.85 -9.99
N PHE A 21 -1.40 -0.69 -9.33
CA PHE A 21 -1.22 -0.60 -7.88
C PHE A 21 -2.30 -1.36 -7.10
N LYS A 22 -3.58 -1.22 -7.51
CA LYS A 22 -4.69 -1.98 -6.90
C LYS A 22 -4.54 -3.48 -7.11
N LEU A 23 -4.13 -3.93 -8.30
CA LEU A 23 -3.86 -5.34 -8.58
C LEU A 23 -2.72 -5.88 -7.70
N LYS A 24 -1.63 -5.11 -7.54
CA LYS A 24 -0.52 -5.43 -6.64
C LYS A 24 -0.98 -5.57 -5.18
N LEU A 25 -1.84 -4.68 -4.70
CA LEU A 25 -2.40 -4.75 -3.35
C LEU A 25 -3.24 -6.02 -3.14
N ILE A 26 -4.04 -6.40 -4.13
CA ILE A 26 -4.86 -7.63 -4.09
C ILE A 26 -3.96 -8.86 -4.08
N LEU A 27 -2.92 -8.91 -4.91
CA LEU A 27 -1.93 -10.01 -4.95
C LEU A 27 -1.23 -10.18 -3.60
N ASN A 28 -0.78 -9.08 -2.98
CA ASN A 28 -0.16 -9.12 -1.64
C ASN A 28 -1.15 -9.64 -0.57
N ARG A 29 -2.43 -9.26 -0.68
CA ARG A 29 -3.48 -9.76 0.23
C ARG A 29 -3.73 -11.25 0.05
N LEU A 30 -3.77 -11.73 -1.20
CA LEU A 30 -3.91 -13.15 -1.51
C LEU A 30 -2.69 -13.97 -1.06
N SER A 31 -1.48 -13.42 -1.22
CA SER A 31 -0.21 -14.00 -0.74
C SER A 31 -0.19 -14.27 0.76
N SER A 32 -0.81 -13.38 1.55
CA SER A 32 -0.89 -13.51 3.02
C SER A 32 -1.96 -14.50 3.55
N ARG A 33 -2.79 -15.07 2.66
CA ARG A 33 -3.86 -16.02 3.04
C ARG A 33 -3.35 -17.46 3.02
N ASN A 34 -3.90 -18.28 3.91
CA ASN A 34 -3.52 -19.69 4.06
C ASN A 34 -3.79 -20.47 2.76
N ALA A 35 -2.85 -21.33 2.36
CA ALA A 35 -2.88 -22.07 1.09
C ALA A 35 -4.07 -23.03 0.94
N ASN A 36 -4.68 -23.42 2.07
CA ASN A 36 -5.84 -24.31 2.15
C ASN A 36 -7.19 -23.56 2.14
N THR A 37 -7.20 -22.23 2.27
CA THR A 37 -8.40 -21.38 2.20
C THR A 37 -8.23 -20.16 1.27
N PRO A 38 -7.65 -20.30 0.07
CA PRO A 38 -7.63 -19.21 -0.88
C PRO A 38 -9.07 -18.91 -1.29
N ASP A 39 -9.41 -17.63 -1.29
CA ASP A 39 -10.68 -17.10 -1.74
C ASP A 39 -10.74 -17.27 -3.27
N LYS A 40 -11.14 -18.47 -3.70
CA LYS A 40 -11.16 -18.91 -5.10
C LYS A 40 -11.87 -17.89 -6.01
N PRO A 41 -13.03 -17.32 -5.64
CA PRO A 41 -13.68 -16.29 -6.45
C PRO A 41 -12.78 -15.05 -6.62
N THR A 42 -12.12 -14.60 -5.56
CA THR A 42 -11.20 -13.46 -5.65
C THR A 42 -9.96 -13.78 -6.49
N ALA A 43 -9.41 -14.99 -6.40
CA ALA A 43 -8.27 -15.42 -7.21
C ALA A 43 -8.64 -15.49 -8.71
N GLU A 44 -9.80 -16.03 -9.06
CA GLU A 44 -10.29 -16.08 -10.45
C GLU A 44 -10.54 -14.69 -11.03
N VAL A 45 -11.23 -13.82 -10.28
CA VAL A 45 -11.50 -12.44 -10.72
C VAL A 45 -10.20 -11.66 -10.89
N THR A 46 -9.25 -11.85 -9.97
CA THR A 46 -7.91 -11.23 -10.07
C THR A 46 -7.14 -11.75 -11.28
N SER A 47 -7.23 -13.05 -11.58
CA SER A 47 -6.58 -13.65 -12.76
C SER A 47 -7.12 -13.05 -14.05
N ARG A 48 -8.46 -13.00 -14.21
CA ARG A 48 -9.09 -12.37 -15.39
C ARG A 48 -8.76 -10.88 -15.51
N ALA A 49 -8.67 -10.17 -14.40
CA ALA A 49 -8.27 -8.76 -14.40
C ALA A 49 -6.80 -8.57 -14.82
N LEU A 50 -5.90 -9.46 -14.41
CA LEU A 50 -4.51 -9.48 -14.86
C LEU A 50 -4.40 -9.83 -16.35
N GLU A 51 -5.19 -10.77 -16.85
CA GLU A 51 -5.23 -11.12 -18.27
C GLU A 51 -5.70 -9.92 -19.12
N ALA A 52 -6.75 -9.23 -18.68
CA ALA A 52 -7.21 -8.00 -19.32
C ALA A 52 -6.16 -6.89 -19.28
N ALA A 53 -5.42 -6.77 -18.18
CA ALA A 53 -4.31 -5.81 -18.06
C ALA A 53 -3.18 -6.15 -19.04
N VAL A 54 -2.81 -7.42 -19.19
CA VAL A 54 -1.82 -7.89 -20.18
C VAL A 54 -2.22 -7.55 -21.61
N VAL A 55 -3.48 -7.78 -21.97
CA VAL A 55 -4.03 -7.43 -23.30
C VAL A 55 -3.98 -5.93 -23.55
N ALA A 56 -4.26 -5.12 -22.52
CA ALA A 56 -4.15 -3.67 -22.63
C ALA A 56 -2.70 -3.21 -22.76
N LEU A 57 -1.78 -3.75 -21.94
CA LEU A 57 -0.35 -3.42 -21.95
C LEU A 57 0.32 -3.70 -23.30
N ARG A 58 -0.12 -4.74 -24.02
CA ARG A 58 0.34 -5.02 -25.40
C ARG A 58 0.05 -3.90 -26.40
N LYS A 59 -0.93 -3.04 -26.12
CA LYS A 59 -1.38 -1.96 -27.02
C LYS A 59 -0.78 -0.60 -26.65
N PHE A 60 -0.04 -0.51 -25.55
CA PHE A 60 0.58 0.74 -25.12
C PHE A 60 2.00 0.87 -25.66
N ASP A 61 2.36 2.11 -25.99
CA ASP A 61 3.77 2.46 -26.18
C ASP A 61 4.49 2.39 -24.83
N TRP A 62 5.61 1.68 -24.80
CA TRP A 62 6.35 1.45 -23.56
C TRP A 62 7.07 2.71 -23.09
N THR A 63 6.70 3.20 -21.90
CA THR A 63 7.47 4.21 -21.16
C THR A 63 8.28 3.58 -20.03
N PRO A 64 9.37 4.22 -19.55
CA PRO A 64 10.14 3.73 -18.41
C PRO A 64 9.30 3.55 -17.14
N GLU A 65 8.34 4.45 -16.90
CA GLU A 65 7.44 4.40 -15.74
C GLU A 65 6.47 3.22 -15.83
N LEU A 66 5.94 2.94 -17.03
CA LEU A 66 5.07 1.78 -17.27
C LEU A 66 5.84 0.47 -17.09
N ALA A 67 7.07 0.41 -17.59
CA ALA A 67 7.92 -0.76 -17.44
C ALA A 67 8.23 -1.06 -15.96
N GLU A 68 8.50 -0.03 -15.13
CA GLU A 68 8.73 -0.20 -13.69
C GLU A 68 7.50 -0.72 -12.94
N GLU A 69 6.31 -0.19 -13.23
CA GLU A 69 5.08 -0.63 -12.58
C GLU A 69 4.71 -2.07 -12.98
N VAL A 70 4.94 -2.46 -14.24
CA VAL A 70 4.72 -3.85 -14.68
C VAL A 70 5.72 -4.81 -14.04
N ARG A 71 7.00 -4.44 -13.89
CA ARG A 71 7.98 -5.22 -13.09
C ARG A 71 7.56 -5.35 -11.63
N GLY A 72 7.07 -4.26 -11.04
CA GLY A 72 6.55 -4.24 -9.68
C GLY A 72 5.33 -5.17 -9.50
N LEU A 73 4.50 -5.29 -10.52
CA LEU A 73 3.38 -6.23 -10.56
C LEU A 73 3.87 -7.68 -10.71
N LEU A 74 4.82 -7.93 -11.60
CA LEU A 74 5.44 -9.25 -11.82
C LEU A 74 6.10 -9.80 -10.54
N ALA A 75 6.81 -8.95 -9.81
CA ALA A 75 7.45 -9.29 -8.55
C ALA A 75 6.41 -9.68 -7.48
N ALA A 76 5.33 -8.91 -7.36
CA ALA A 76 4.24 -9.22 -6.42
C ALA A 76 3.48 -10.50 -6.79
N LEU A 77 3.30 -10.75 -8.09
CA LEU A 77 2.71 -11.99 -8.60
C LEU A 77 3.60 -13.20 -8.29
N SER A 78 4.91 -13.06 -8.49
CA SER A 78 5.90 -14.10 -8.18
C SER A 78 5.96 -14.42 -6.70
N ASP A 79 5.96 -13.39 -5.84
CA ASP A 79 5.91 -13.54 -4.38
C ASP A 79 4.62 -14.24 -3.90
N ALA A 80 3.47 -13.86 -4.47
CA ALA A 80 2.19 -14.49 -4.17
C ALA A 80 2.16 -15.97 -4.58
N CYS A 81 2.71 -16.31 -5.75
CA CYS A 81 2.80 -17.69 -6.22
C CYS A 81 3.81 -18.52 -5.43
N SER A 82 4.91 -17.94 -4.94
CA SER A 82 5.90 -18.67 -4.13
C SER A 82 5.40 -19.00 -2.72
N LYS A 83 4.47 -18.21 -2.20
CA LYS A 83 3.91 -18.38 -0.85
C LYS A 83 2.63 -19.24 -0.84
N ASN A 84 2.00 -19.45 -1.99
CA ASN A 84 0.74 -20.17 -2.09
C ASN A 84 0.64 -20.96 -3.41
N GLU A 85 0.87 -22.27 -3.33
CA GLU A 85 0.89 -23.18 -4.49
C GLU A 85 -0.45 -23.19 -5.25
N THR A 86 -1.58 -22.99 -4.55
CA THR A 86 -2.90 -22.91 -5.19
C THR A 86 -3.00 -21.67 -6.10
N LEU A 87 -2.42 -20.53 -5.70
CA LEU A 87 -2.38 -19.32 -6.54
C LEU A 87 -1.51 -19.49 -7.77
N ARG A 88 -0.49 -20.36 -7.70
CA ARG A 88 0.33 -20.73 -8.86
C ARG A 88 -0.53 -21.29 -9.98
N VAL A 89 -1.52 -22.13 -9.67
CA VAL A 89 -2.46 -22.69 -10.64
C VAL A 89 -3.33 -21.58 -11.28
N TYR A 90 -3.81 -20.61 -10.51
CA TYR A 90 -4.65 -19.54 -11.06
C TYR A 90 -3.89 -18.51 -11.88
N PHE A 91 -2.61 -18.28 -11.59
CA PHE A 91 -1.83 -17.19 -12.17
C PHE A 91 -0.72 -17.64 -13.14
N HIS A 92 -0.48 -18.94 -13.30
CA HIS A 92 0.60 -19.46 -14.17
C HIS A 92 0.59 -18.85 -15.58
N ARG A 93 -0.59 -18.80 -16.21
CA ARG A 93 -0.76 -18.27 -17.56
C ARG A 93 -0.42 -16.78 -17.63
N VAL A 94 -1.03 -15.99 -16.74
CA VAL A 94 -0.83 -14.53 -16.75
C VAL A 94 0.60 -14.15 -16.39
N ARG A 95 1.24 -14.94 -15.55
CA ARG A 95 2.66 -14.80 -15.22
C ARG A 95 3.52 -15.00 -16.46
N ALA A 96 3.33 -16.10 -17.19
CA ALA A 96 4.09 -16.36 -18.42
C ALA A 96 3.86 -15.26 -19.48
N GLU A 97 2.64 -14.74 -19.60
CA GLU A 97 2.35 -13.64 -20.52
C GLU A 97 2.98 -12.30 -20.11
N LEU A 98 3.07 -12.02 -18.80
CA LEU A 98 3.77 -10.84 -18.28
C LEU A 98 5.29 -10.97 -18.40
N GLU A 99 5.86 -12.15 -18.15
CA GLU A 99 7.29 -12.45 -18.35
C GLU A 99 7.66 -12.31 -19.85
N SER A 100 6.78 -12.77 -20.75
CA SER A 100 6.94 -12.56 -22.20
C SER A 100 6.86 -11.08 -22.59
N LEU A 101 6.00 -10.29 -21.93
CA LEU A 101 5.96 -8.84 -22.13
C LEU A 101 7.24 -8.18 -21.64
N GLU A 102 7.78 -8.61 -20.50
CA GLU A 102 9.01 -8.07 -19.91
C GLU A 102 10.20 -8.14 -20.87
N MET A 103 10.30 -9.23 -21.64
CA MET A 103 11.33 -9.40 -22.67
C MET A 103 11.25 -8.36 -23.80
N ASN A 104 10.08 -7.76 -24.02
CA ASN A 104 9.82 -6.75 -25.06
C ASN A 104 9.78 -5.31 -24.51
N MET A 105 9.87 -5.14 -23.19
CA MET A 105 9.93 -3.80 -22.59
C MET A 105 11.28 -3.16 -22.92
N PRO A 106 11.35 -1.82 -23.03
CA PRO A 106 12.60 -1.12 -22.80
C PRO A 106 13.14 -1.66 -21.49
N GLN A 107 14.32 -2.26 -21.55
CA GLN A 107 14.94 -2.74 -20.33
C GLN A 107 14.89 -1.57 -19.36
N ALA A 108 14.39 -1.84 -18.14
CA ALA A 108 14.87 -1.08 -17.03
C ALA A 108 16.37 -1.11 -17.26
N LYS A 109 16.97 0.05 -17.51
CA LYS A 109 18.25 0.27 -16.88
C LYS A 109 17.99 -0.19 -15.47
N PRO A 110 18.56 -1.34 -15.08
CA PRO A 110 18.11 -1.97 -13.87
C PRO A 110 18.21 -0.89 -12.80
N VAL A 111 17.54 -1.05 -11.68
CA VAL A 111 18.06 -0.42 -10.46
C VAL A 111 19.43 -1.08 -10.11
N THR A 112 20.32 -1.30 -11.08
CA THR A 112 21.68 -0.78 -11.09
C THR A 112 21.60 0.73 -10.83
N ILE A 113 21.27 1.09 -9.59
CA ILE A 113 21.97 2.23 -9.03
C ILE A 113 23.45 1.80 -9.04
N MET A 114 24.16 2.26 -10.07
CA MET A 114 25.45 2.89 -9.90
C MET A 114 26.65 2.00 -9.55
N SER A 115 26.70 0.76 -10.05
CA SER A 115 27.92 -0.06 -9.94
C SER A 115 29.11 0.50 -10.76
N THR A 116 28.85 1.35 -11.77
CA THR A 116 29.89 1.93 -12.65
C THR A 116 30.12 3.43 -12.49
N GLU A 117 29.27 4.15 -11.76
CA GLU A 117 29.42 5.60 -11.55
C GLU A 117 30.18 5.87 -10.25
N SER A 118 31.15 6.79 -10.28
CA SER A 118 31.94 7.14 -9.10
C SER A 118 31.07 7.69 -7.97
N LEU A 119 31.49 7.47 -6.72
CA LEU A 119 30.80 7.93 -5.51
C LEU A 119 30.48 9.43 -5.55
N ASP A 120 31.35 10.23 -6.15
CA ASP A 120 31.15 11.68 -6.34
C ASP A 120 29.93 12.01 -7.20
N VAL A 121 29.70 11.25 -8.27
CA VAL A 121 28.51 11.41 -9.13
C VAL A 121 27.24 11.04 -8.36
N GLN A 122 27.30 10.00 -7.53
CA GLN A 122 26.19 9.60 -6.67
C GLN A 122 25.85 10.65 -5.61
N ILE A 123 26.86 11.24 -4.99
CA ILE A 123 26.70 12.34 -4.04
C ILE A 123 26.12 13.58 -4.74
N LEU A 124 26.54 13.86 -5.97
CA LEU A 124 25.96 14.95 -6.77
C LEU A 124 24.50 14.68 -7.10
N HIS A 125 24.15 13.43 -7.43
CA HIS A 125 22.77 13.03 -7.69
C HIS A 125 21.91 13.19 -6.43
N PHE A 126 22.42 12.77 -5.27
CA PHE A 126 21.76 13.01 -3.98
C PHE A 126 21.51 14.51 -3.74
N LYS A 127 22.49 15.37 -3.99
CA LYS A 127 22.32 16.84 -3.85
C LYS A 127 21.23 17.38 -4.78
N LYS A 128 21.11 16.87 -6.00
CA LYS A 128 20.03 17.25 -6.93
C LYS A 128 18.67 16.78 -6.42
N LEU A 129 18.57 15.56 -5.90
CA LEU A 129 17.35 15.03 -5.28
C LEU A 129 16.95 15.87 -4.05
N VAL A 130 17.91 16.30 -3.23
CA VAL A 130 17.65 17.19 -2.08
C VAL A 130 16.94 18.47 -2.51
N GLN A 131 17.45 19.12 -3.55
CA GLN A 131 16.86 20.35 -4.09
C GLN A 131 15.47 20.10 -4.70
N LYS A 132 15.27 18.94 -5.33
CA LYS A 132 13.98 18.53 -5.88
C LYS A 132 12.94 18.31 -4.78
N VAL A 133 13.27 17.56 -3.72
CA VAL A 133 12.37 17.30 -2.56
C VAL A 133 11.86 18.58 -1.92
N GLN A 134 12.68 19.65 -1.88
CA GLN A 134 12.24 20.95 -1.34
C GLN A 134 11.10 21.55 -2.17
N LYS A 135 11.15 21.43 -3.49
CA LYS A 135 10.21 22.05 -4.45
C LYS A 135 8.95 21.22 -4.74
N LEU A 136 8.95 19.92 -4.45
CA LEU A 136 7.84 19.03 -4.77
C LEU A 136 6.59 19.24 -3.88
N PRO A 137 5.38 18.89 -4.34
CA PRO A 137 4.18 18.82 -3.51
C PRO A 137 4.28 17.73 -2.44
N ARG A 138 3.60 17.92 -1.29
CA ARG A 138 3.66 17.02 -0.11
C ARG A 138 3.43 15.52 -0.42
N ARG A 139 2.64 15.20 -1.45
CA ARG A 139 2.31 13.82 -1.85
C ARG A 139 3.46 13.12 -2.59
N GLU A 140 4.26 13.87 -3.36
CA GLU A 140 5.38 13.35 -4.15
C GLU A 140 6.69 13.30 -3.35
N LYS A 141 6.78 14.09 -2.28
CA LYS A 141 7.96 14.12 -1.39
C LYS A 141 8.28 12.75 -0.79
N SER A 142 7.29 11.89 -0.52
CA SER A 142 7.54 10.57 0.07
C SER A 142 8.30 9.64 -0.87
N LYS A 143 7.97 9.61 -2.17
CA LYS A 143 8.66 8.77 -3.17
C LYS A 143 10.10 9.25 -3.36
N CYS A 144 10.27 10.55 -3.58
CA CYS A 144 11.60 11.14 -3.77
C CYS A 144 12.48 11.05 -2.50
N ALA A 145 11.88 11.07 -1.31
CA ALA A 145 12.60 10.82 -0.06
C ALA A 145 13.10 9.38 0.05
N MET A 146 12.32 8.37 -0.37
CA MET A 146 12.76 6.98 -0.37
C MET A 146 13.94 6.76 -1.33
N GLU A 147 13.83 7.26 -2.57
CA GLU A 147 14.92 7.20 -3.57
C GLU A 147 16.22 7.83 -3.05
N ALA A 148 16.13 9.00 -2.40
CA ALA A 148 17.29 9.68 -1.84
C ALA A 148 17.90 8.93 -0.64
N ILE A 149 17.07 8.25 0.16
CA ILE A 149 17.52 7.41 1.28
C ILE A 149 18.30 6.20 0.74
N GLU A 150 17.73 5.48 -0.23
CA GLU A 150 18.35 4.29 -0.84
C GLU A 150 19.69 4.62 -1.50
N LEU A 151 19.75 5.72 -2.25
CA LEU A 151 20.98 6.21 -2.86
C LEU A 151 22.09 6.44 -1.82
N MET A 152 21.75 7.06 -0.68
CA MET A 152 22.72 7.31 0.38
C MET A 152 23.12 6.02 1.11
N GLN A 153 22.22 5.04 1.23
CA GLN A 153 22.59 3.71 1.73
C GLN A 153 23.64 3.03 0.85
N HIS A 154 23.54 3.19 -0.47
CA HIS A 154 24.52 2.67 -1.42
C HIS A 154 25.87 3.40 -1.28
N VAL A 155 25.87 4.73 -1.23
CA VAL A 155 27.10 5.53 -1.00
C VAL A 155 27.82 5.09 0.29
N MET A 156 27.08 4.87 1.37
CA MET A 156 27.66 4.37 2.64
C MET A 156 28.27 2.98 2.52
N ALA A 157 27.68 2.09 1.70
CA ALA A 157 28.19 0.74 1.51
C ALA A 157 29.49 0.72 0.68
N MET A 158 29.61 1.62 -0.29
CA MET A 158 30.73 1.68 -1.24
C MET A 158 31.87 2.60 -0.79
N ASP A 159 31.64 3.52 0.16
CA ASP A 159 32.67 4.42 0.70
C ASP A 159 33.59 3.71 1.71
N HIS A 160 34.36 2.73 1.24
CA HIS A 160 35.31 1.95 2.04
C HIS A 160 36.45 2.82 2.60
N SER A 161 36.83 3.87 1.87
CA SER A 161 37.87 4.83 2.25
C SER A 161 37.41 5.89 3.24
N ARG A 162 36.08 6.04 3.42
CA ARG A 162 35.42 7.00 4.32
C ARG A 162 35.74 8.47 4.02
N THR A 163 36.07 8.75 2.76
CA THR A 163 36.42 10.09 2.29
C THR A 163 35.19 10.99 2.22
N HIS A 164 33.99 10.42 2.10
CA HIS A 164 32.72 11.15 1.97
C HIS A 164 31.93 11.26 3.29
N ARG A 165 32.59 11.08 4.44
CA ARG A 165 31.95 11.11 5.78
C ARG A 165 31.14 12.38 6.06
N THR A 166 31.58 13.52 5.53
CA THR A 166 30.93 14.83 5.76
C THR A 166 29.60 14.90 4.99
N GLU A 167 29.59 14.38 3.77
CA GLU A 167 28.47 14.30 2.85
C GLU A 167 27.41 13.37 3.40
N VAL A 168 27.80 12.17 3.83
CA VAL A 168 26.93 11.17 4.47
C VAL A 168 26.27 11.77 5.72
N ARG A 169 27.02 12.54 6.53
CA ARG A 169 26.46 13.21 7.71
C ARG A 169 25.43 14.28 7.36
N ARG A 170 25.72 15.12 6.36
CA ARG A 170 24.76 16.13 5.88
C ARG A 170 23.49 15.45 5.34
N ALA A 171 23.65 14.33 4.65
CA ALA A 171 22.55 13.53 4.14
C ALA A 171 21.68 12.97 5.28
N ALA A 172 22.26 12.40 6.34
CA ALA A 172 21.51 11.90 7.48
C ALA A 172 20.63 12.97 8.14
N LYS A 173 21.13 14.21 8.27
CA LYS A 173 20.34 15.35 8.77
C LYS A 173 19.19 15.72 7.83
N ALA A 174 19.44 15.74 6.52
CA ALA A 174 18.40 16.02 5.52
C ALA A 174 17.31 14.94 5.53
N VAL A 175 17.70 13.67 5.58
CA VAL A 175 16.81 12.51 5.66
C VAL A 175 15.94 12.58 6.91
N LYS A 176 16.52 12.86 8.09
CA LYS A 176 15.76 13.06 9.33
C LYS A 176 14.72 14.16 9.19
N TYR A 177 15.09 15.31 8.62
CA TYR A 177 14.17 16.42 8.39
C TYR A 177 13.02 16.06 7.44
N TRP A 178 13.33 15.43 6.31
CA TRP A 178 12.30 15.00 5.36
C TRP A 178 11.36 13.98 5.96
N PHE A 179 11.90 13.00 6.68
CA PHE A 179 11.11 12.01 7.37
C PHE A 179 10.09 12.70 8.28
N CYS A 180 10.48 13.69 9.08
CA CYS A 180 9.52 14.47 9.88
C CYS A 180 8.48 15.24 9.03
N ALA A 181 8.87 15.77 7.87
CA ALA A 181 8.06 16.68 7.07
C ALA A 181 7.03 16.00 6.15
N VAL A 182 7.26 14.75 5.77
CA VAL A 182 6.36 13.99 4.86
C VAL A 182 5.36 13.14 5.65
N PRO A 183 4.13 12.89 5.14
CA PRO A 183 3.19 11.97 5.78
C PRO A 183 3.82 10.59 6.06
N PHE A 184 3.58 10.04 7.25
CA PHE A 184 4.15 8.75 7.63
C PHE A 184 3.45 7.61 6.89
N ARG A 185 4.25 6.69 6.34
CA ARG A 185 3.83 5.41 5.77
C ARG A 185 4.69 4.32 6.39
N ILE A 186 4.16 3.10 6.49
CA ILE A 186 4.90 1.96 7.07
C ILE A 186 6.19 1.72 6.28
N GLU A 187 6.09 1.64 4.96
CA GLU A 187 7.23 1.42 4.04
C GLU A 187 8.34 2.47 4.22
N LEU A 188 7.96 3.75 4.32
CA LEU A 188 8.90 4.83 4.59
C LEU A 188 9.57 4.69 5.97
N GLY A 189 8.82 4.20 6.96
CA GLY A 189 9.35 3.87 8.29
C GLY A 189 10.43 2.79 8.23
N ASP A 190 10.21 1.74 7.44
CA ASP A 190 11.11 0.60 7.32
C ASP A 190 12.40 0.98 6.55
N VAL A 191 12.26 1.75 5.46
CA VAL A 191 13.40 2.30 4.70
C VAL A 191 14.24 3.24 5.58
N TYR A 192 13.59 4.07 6.38
CA TYR A 192 14.25 5.00 7.32
C TYR A 192 14.97 4.26 8.46
N GLU A 193 14.38 3.19 8.99
CA GLU A 193 15.02 2.33 9.99
C GLU A 193 16.28 1.67 9.44
N SER A 194 16.17 1.06 8.25
CA SER A 194 17.30 0.46 7.54
C SER A 194 18.43 1.47 7.32
N PHE A 195 18.10 2.70 6.92
CA PHE A 195 19.08 3.78 6.74
C PHE A 195 19.76 4.14 8.05
N THR A 196 18.98 4.30 9.12
CA THR A 196 19.49 4.69 10.44
C THR A 196 20.48 3.63 10.96
N ASN A 197 20.17 2.34 10.77
CA ASN A 197 21.05 1.24 11.15
C ASN A 197 22.34 1.20 10.31
N LYS A 198 22.25 1.38 8.99
CA LYS A 198 23.44 1.45 8.11
C LYS A 198 24.31 2.67 8.43
N PHE A 199 23.70 3.82 8.71
CA PHE A 199 24.40 5.02 9.15
C PHE A 199 25.10 4.81 10.50
N ALA A 200 24.44 4.14 11.45
CA ALA A 200 25.06 3.76 12.72
C ALA A 200 26.29 2.86 12.53
N GLY A 201 26.19 1.85 11.65
CA GLY A 201 27.31 0.98 11.28
C GLY A 201 28.46 1.75 10.62
N TYR A 202 28.15 2.62 9.67
CA TYR A 202 29.13 3.51 9.03
C TYR A 202 29.83 4.40 10.06
N CYS A 203 29.09 5.01 10.99
CA CYS A 203 29.65 5.87 12.03
C CYS A 203 30.47 5.14 13.10
N LYS A 204 30.09 3.92 13.51
CA LYS A 204 30.87 3.10 14.47
C LYS A 204 32.29 2.83 13.97
N SER A 205 32.45 2.77 12.66
CA SER A 205 33.73 2.52 12.01
C SER A 205 34.66 3.75 11.97
N LEU A 206 34.17 4.93 12.38
CA LEU A 206 34.93 6.18 12.48
C LEU A 206 35.44 6.37 13.93
N LYS A 207 36.77 6.45 14.14
CA LYS A 207 37.36 6.72 15.47
C LYS A 207 36.88 8.07 16.03
N GLY A 208 36.40 8.09 17.28
CA GLY A 208 36.01 9.31 18.03
C GLY A 208 34.50 9.60 18.08
N SER A 209 33.67 8.63 18.49
CA SER A 209 32.20 8.62 18.36
C SER A 209 31.46 9.75 19.09
N LYS A 210 31.25 10.89 18.41
CA LYS A 210 30.25 11.91 18.79
C LYS A 210 28.88 11.68 18.10
N TYR A 211 28.65 10.50 17.50
CA TYR A 211 27.56 10.26 16.54
C TYR A 211 26.38 9.45 17.09
N GLU A 212 26.50 8.88 18.28
CA GLU A 212 25.42 8.13 18.94
C GLU A 212 24.17 8.99 19.13
N GLY A 213 24.34 10.26 19.54
CA GLY A 213 23.23 11.19 19.70
C GLY A 213 22.45 11.50 18.41
N ASP A 214 23.11 11.49 17.24
CA ASP A 214 22.46 11.69 15.95
C ASP A 214 21.59 10.46 15.60
N VAL A 215 22.13 9.24 15.79
CA VAL A 215 21.43 7.95 15.55
C VAL A 215 20.24 7.79 16.52
N ASP A 216 20.45 7.99 17.81
CA ASP A 216 19.40 7.92 18.83
C ASP A 216 18.29 8.94 18.56
N GLY A 217 18.67 10.13 18.09
CA GLY A 217 17.74 11.16 17.67
C GLY A 217 16.91 10.76 16.45
N MET A 218 17.45 9.94 15.54
CA MET A 218 16.73 9.42 14.38
C MET A 218 15.76 8.29 14.78
N LEU A 219 16.21 7.34 15.59
CA LEU A 219 15.37 6.23 16.10
C LEU A 219 14.21 6.74 16.96
N ARG A 220 14.44 7.71 17.85
CA ARG A 220 13.37 8.34 18.66
C ARG A 220 12.27 8.97 17.81
N VAL A 221 12.65 9.60 16.69
CA VAL A 221 11.69 10.17 15.74
C VAL A 221 10.88 9.06 15.09
N LEU A 222 11.52 7.99 14.62
CA LEU A 222 10.83 6.83 14.04
C LEU A 222 9.80 6.24 15.01
N ASP A 223 10.20 5.96 16.25
CA ASP A 223 9.33 5.40 17.28
C ASP A 223 8.13 6.30 17.59
N THR A 224 8.37 7.61 17.71
CA THR A 224 7.31 8.60 17.95
C THR A 224 6.29 8.58 16.82
N ARG A 225 6.75 8.50 15.58
CA ARG A 225 5.86 8.49 14.41
C ARG A 225 5.13 7.16 14.24
N ARG A 226 5.79 6.02 14.49
CA ARG A 226 5.15 4.70 14.54
C ARG A 226 4.05 4.66 15.61
N ARG A 227 4.30 5.21 16.81
CA ARG A 227 3.28 5.31 17.88
C ARG A 227 2.10 6.19 17.49
N LYS A 228 2.33 7.35 16.87
CA LYS A 228 1.27 8.24 16.36
C LYS A 228 0.48 7.63 15.19
N PHE A 229 1.08 6.70 14.44
CA PHE A 229 0.42 5.99 13.36
C PHE A 229 -0.36 4.74 13.85
N LYS A 230 -0.09 4.24 15.06
CA LYS A 230 -0.88 3.15 15.64
C LYS A 230 -2.28 3.66 15.91
N THR A 231 -3.26 3.11 15.19
CA THR A 231 -4.69 3.26 15.47
C THR A 231 -4.94 2.99 16.96
N PRO A 232 -5.64 3.88 17.70
CA PRO A 232 -5.92 3.67 19.11
C PRO A 232 -6.59 2.31 19.29
N ALA A 233 -6.23 1.59 20.35
CA ALA A 233 -6.75 0.25 20.61
C ALA A 233 -8.28 0.19 20.58
N LYS A 234 -8.96 1.28 20.99
CA LYS A 234 -10.43 1.42 20.91
C LYS A 234 -10.94 1.49 19.47
N THR A 235 -10.31 2.29 18.60
CA THR A 235 -10.65 2.40 17.18
C THR A 235 -10.38 1.08 16.46
N LYS A 236 -9.25 0.44 16.76
CA LYS A 236 -8.91 -0.88 16.21
C LYS A 236 -9.94 -1.95 16.58
N ARG A 237 -10.37 -1.99 17.85
CA ARG A 237 -11.46 -2.87 18.31
C ARG A 237 -12.77 -2.63 17.55
N LYS A 238 -13.12 -1.38 17.22
CA LYS A 238 -14.31 -1.06 16.43
C LYS A 238 -14.19 -1.50 14.97
N GLN A 239 -13.01 -1.35 14.36
CA GLN A 239 -12.73 -1.89 13.03
C GLN A 239 -12.76 -3.42 13.00
N ASP A 240 -12.23 -4.07 14.02
CA ASP A 240 -12.27 -5.53 14.13
C ASP A 240 -13.70 -6.02 14.42
N GLN A 241 -14.49 -5.27 15.20
CA GLN A 241 -15.92 -5.50 15.38
C GLN A 241 -16.68 -5.43 14.05
N LEU A 242 -16.37 -4.45 13.19
CA LEU A 242 -16.95 -4.34 11.85
C LEU A 242 -16.62 -5.55 10.97
N LYS A 243 -15.35 -5.97 10.96
CA LYS A 243 -14.92 -7.17 10.22
C LYS A 243 -15.60 -8.44 10.72
N ALA A 244 -15.75 -8.58 12.03
CA ALA A 244 -16.44 -9.72 12.63
C ALA A 244 -17.91 -9.77 12.20
N ILE A 245 -18.61 -8.63 12.15
CA ILE A 245 -20.00 -8.59 11.64
C ILE A 245 -20.05 -9.04 10.18
N ILE A 246 -19.14 -8.57 9.33
CA ILE A 246 -19.08 -8.97 7.92
C ILE A 246 -18.87 -10.49 7.79
N ALA A 247 -17.93 -11.05 8.56
CA ALA A 247 -17.66 -12.48 8.58
C ALA A 247 -18.87 -13.30 9.06
N ASP A 248 -19.54 -12.85 10.14
CA ASP A 248 -20.75 -13.50 10.65
C ASP A 248 -21.84 -13.55 9.58
N VAL A 249 -22.09 -12.43 8.89
CA VAL A 249 -23.10 -12.30 7.84
C VAL A 249 -22.73 -13.09 6.58
N GLU A 250 -21.43 -13.22 6.26
CA GLU A 250 -20.95 -14.05 5.15
C GLU A 250 -21.15 -15.55 5.40
N GLN A 251 -21.15 -15.99 6.65
CA GLN A 251 -21.37 -17.39 7.01
C GLN A 251 -22.85 -17.78 7.04
N TRP A 252 -23.79 -16.82 6.97
CA TRP A 252 -25.21 -17.11 6.91
C TRP A 252 -25.57 -17.69 5.54
N GLN A 253 -25.94 -18.98 5.51
CA GLN A 253 -26.55 -19.58 4.33
C GLN A 253 -28.05 -19.24 4.31
N ALA A 254 -28.70 -19.39 3.15
CA ALA A 254 -30.15 -19.31 3.09
C ALA A 254 -30.74 -20.27 4.15
N ASP A 255 -31.57 -19.73 5.04
CA ASP A 255 -32.31 -20.42 6.11
C ASP A 255 -31.57 -20.84 7.41
N THR A 256 -30.27 -20.57 7.57
CA THR A 256 -29.50 -21.00 8.77
C THR A 256 -29.27 -19.94 9.85
N PHE A 257 -29.81 -18.73 9.70
CA PHE A 257 -29.64 -17.66 10.68
C PHE A 257 -30.96 -17.25 11.35
N SER A 258 -30.89 -16.90 12.64
CA SER A 258 -32.04 -16.52 13.46
C SER A 258 -32.31 -15.00 13.42
N SER A 259 -33.54 -14.61 13.77
CA SER A 259 -33.88 -13.18 13.94
C SER A 259 -33.05 -12.51 15.05
N SER A 260 -32.62 -13.26 16.07
CA SER A 260 -31.76 -12.74 17.14
C SER A 260 -30.32 -12.50 16.66
N GLN A 261 -29.78 -13.36 15.79
CA GLN A 261 -28.49 -13.13 15.15
C GLN A 261 -28.53 -11.86 14.27
N MET A 262 -29.61 -11.65 13.51
CA MET A 262 -29.83 -10.43 12.73
C MET A 262 -29.91 -9.18 13.63
N ALA A 263 -30.71 -9.22 14.70
CA ALA A 263 -30.83 -8.10 15.64
C ALA A 263 -29.48 -7.73 16.29
N SER A 264 -28.70 -8.74 16.68
CA SER A 264 -27.37 -8.58 17.26
C SER A 264 -26.40 -7.93 16.26
N ALA A 265 -26.39 -8.39 15.02
CA ALA A 265 -25.54 -7.83 13.96
C ALA A 265 -25.87 -6.35 13.68
N ILE A 266 -27.15 -6.00 13.58
CA ILE A 266 -27.60 -4.61 13.38
C ILE A 266 -27.23 -3.71 14.56
N THR A 267 -27.34 -4.23 15.79
CA THR A 267 -26.97 -3.49 17.00
C THR A 267 -25.46 -3.26 17.07
N ARG A 268 -24.67 -4.30 16.81
CA ARG A 268 -23.20 -4.21 16.74
C ARG A 268 -22.76 -3.25 15.64
N PHE A 269 -23.41 -3.28 14.47
CA PHE A 269 -23.13 -2.35 13.39
C PHE A 269 -23.50 -0.91 13.76
N SER A 270 -24.65 -0.69 14.37
CA SER A 270 -25.06 0.66 14.83
C SER A 270 -24.06 1.24 15.83
N SER A 271 -23.47 0.40 16.70
CA SER A 271 -22.40 0.78 17.63
C SER A 271 -21.05 1.10 16.94
N VAL A 272 -20.85 0.61 15.72
CA VAL A 272 -19.71 0.98 14.87
C VAL A 272 -20.02 2.27 14.13
N ALA A 273 -21.18 2.37 13.48
CA ALA A 273 -21.58 3.51 12.66
C ALA A 273 -21.69 4.83 13.46
N THR A 274 -22.01 4.76 14.75
CA THR A 274 -22.06 5.94 15.64
C THR A 274 -20.72 6.27 16.31
N TYR A 275 -19.66 5.51 16.05
CA TYR A 275 -18.37 5.71 16.71
C TYR A 275 -17.63 6.92 16.11
N GLN A 276 -17.61 8.03 16.84
CA GLN A 276 -16.97 9.27 16.38
C GLN A 276 -15.53 9.39 16.91
N VAL A 277 -14.56 9.35 16.01
CA VAL A 277 -13.15 9.66 16.30
C VAL A 277 -12.51 10.38 15.11
N LYS A 278 -11.52 11.24 15.37
CA LYS A 278 -10.86 12.05 14.31
C LYS A 278 -10.09 11.23 13.29
N GLU A 279 -9.63 10.03 13.66
CA GLU A 279 -8.69 9.23 12.87
C GLU A 279 -9.39 8.21 11.95
N TRP A 280 -10.69 7.97 12.17
CA TRP A 280 -11.49 7.02 11.42
C TRP A 280 -12.95 7.44 11.45
N ASP A 281 -13.51 7.67 10.26
CA ASP A 281 -14.94 7.86 10.08
C ASP A 281 -15.56 6.51 9.63
N PRO A 282 -16.35 5.85 10.48
CA PRO A 282 -17.00 4.58 10.12
C PRO A 282 -17.94 4.73 8.92
N LEU A 283 -18.55 5.89 8.68
CA LEU A 283 -19.49 6.08 7.57
C LEU A 283 -18.77 6.21 6.23
N ALA A 284 -17.54 6.74 6.23
CA ALA A 284 -16.69 6.81 5.04
C ALA A 284 -15.92 5.51 4.76
N ASP A 285 -15.92 4.53 5.68
CA ASP A 285 -15.23 3.25 5.50
C ASP A 285 -15.95 2.35 4.50
N SER A 286 -15.24 1.87 3.47
CA SER A 286 -15.78 0.98 2.45
C SER A 286 -16.35 -0.33 3.03
N ASN A 287 -15.82 -0.81 4.15
CA ASN A 287 -16.32 -2.01 4.82
C ASN A 287 -17.69 -1.77 5.47
N SER A 288 -18.02 -0.54 5.87
CA SER A 288 -19.34 -0.22 6.40
C SER A 288 -20.40 -0.34 5.32
N ARG A 289 -20.10 0.12 4.10
CA ARG A 289 -20.97 -0.10 2.93
C ARG A 289 -21.18 -1.59 2.66
N LEU A 290 -20.08 -2.34 2.58
CA LEU A 290 -20.12 -3.78 2.36
C LEU A 290 -20.96 -4.51 3.41
N CYS A 291 -20.80 -4.14 4.68
CA CYS A 291 -21.56 -4.70 5.80
C CYS A 291 -23.06 -4.44 5.64
N VAL A 292 -23.46 -3.18 5.36
CA VAL A 292 -24.87 -2.81 5.16
C VAL A 292 -25.48 -3.55 3.97
N ASP A 293 -24.79 -3.62 2.84
CA ASP A 293 -25.31 -4.30 1.65
C ASP A 293 -25.47 -5.80 1.88
N LYS A 294 -24.53 -6.44 2.60
CA LYS A 294 -24.66 -7.86 2.98
C LYS A 294 -25.81 -8.09 3.96
N LEU A 295 -25.94 -7.26 5.00
CA LEU A 295 -27.05 -7.34 5.95
C LEU A 295 -28.40 -7.19 5.26
N ILE A 296 -28.53 -6.24 4.32
CA ILE A 296 -29.74 -6.06 3.52
C ILE A 296 -30.05 -7.32 2.72
N ARG A 297 -29.06 -7.94 2.05
CA ARG A 297 -29.27 -9.20 1.32
C ARG A 297 -29.78 -10.31 2.23
N CYS A 298 -29.19 -10.49 3.41
CA CYS A 298 -29.63 -11.50 4.37
C CYS A 298 -31.06 -11.23 4.88
N ILE A 299 -31.44 -9.96 5.12
CA ILE A 299 -32.81 -9.66 5.55
C ILE A 299 -33.85 -10.09 4.51
N HIS A 300 -33.56 -9.97 3.21
CA HIS A 300 -34.49 -10.41 2.17
C HIS A 300 -34.78 -11.93 2.24
N LEU A 301 -33.85 -12.72 2.78
CA LEU A 301 -33.99 -14.16 3.00
C LEU A 301 -34.81 -14.52 4.24
N MET A 302 -35.15 -13.55 5.10
CA MET A 302 -35.93 -13.85 6.31
C MET A 302 -37.40 -14.15 5.97
N PRO A 303 -38.03 -15.17 6.60
CA PRO A 303 -39.43 -15.51 6.32
C PRO A 303 -40.43 -14.48 6.88
N GLN A 304 -40.17 -13.93 8.07
CA GLN A 304 -41.11 -13.03 8.76
C GLN A 304 -41.06 -11.59 8.23
N ARG A 305 -42.15 -11.15 7.59
CA ARG A 305 -42.28 -9.82 6.95
C ARG A 305 -42.15 -8.64 7.94
N SER A 306 -42.77 -8.72 9.11
CA SER A 306 -42.71 -7.66 10.13
C SER A 306 -41.28 -7.38 10.63
N HIS A 307 -40.46 -8.43 10.82
CA HIS A 307 -39.06 -8.30 11.18
C HIS A 307 -38.21 -7.74 10.03
N ARG A 308 -38.49 -8.17 8.80
CA ARG A 308 -37.82 -7.64 7.60
C ARG A 308 -37.97 -6.13 7.47
N ASP A 309 -39.21 -5.64 7.54
CA ASP A 309 -39.51 -4.23 7.34
C ASP A 309 -38.85 -3.36 8.42
N LYS A 310 -38.87 -3.82 9.67
CA LYS A 310 -38.19 -3.16 10.79
C LYS A 310 -36.68 -3.02 10.57
N TYR A 311 -36.02 -4.11 10.19
CA TYR A 311 -34.57 -4.12 10.01
C TYR A 311 -34.12 -3.37 8.75
N LEU A 312 -34.88 -3.50 7.65
CA LEU A 312 -34.64 -2.74 6.42
C LEU A 312 -34.75 -1.23 6.65
N LYS A 313 -35.72 -0.76 7.45
CA LYS A 313 -35.84 0.67 7.77
C LYS A 313 -34.56 1.21 8.43
N THR A 314 -33.99 0.47 9.39
CA THR A 314 -32.76 0.87 10.10
C THR A 314 -31.55 0.84 9.18
N LEU A 315 -31.37 -0.22 8.39
CA LEU A 315 -30.22 -0.33 7.48
C LEU A 315 -30.30 0.64 6.30
N ASN A 316 -31.48 0.91 5.76
CA ASN A 316 -31.64 1.92 4.70
C ASN A 316 -31.33 3.32 5.20
N LYS A 317 -31.56 3.63 6.49
CA LYS A 317 -31.11 4.88 7.10
C LYS A 317 -29.58 4.96 7.09
N TRP A 318 -28.90 3.91 7.56
CA TRP A 318 -27.44 3.85 7.54
C TRP A 318 -26.87 3.86 6.12
N LYS A 319 -27.52 3.16 5.19
CA LYS A 319 -27.18 3.13 3.76
C LYS A 319 -27.14 4.54 3.19
N LYS A 320 -28.21 5.32 3.40
CA LYS A 320 -28.30 6.72 2.99
C LYS A 320 -27.20 7.58 3.63
N SER A 321 -26.92 7.40 4.92
CA SER A 321 -25.85 8.14 5.61
C SER A 321 -24.44 7.76 5.15
N ILE A 322 -24.24 6.57 4.58
CA ILE A 322 -22.96 6.16 3.98
C ILE A 322 -22.87 6.69 2.54
N ASP A 323 -23.98 6.65 1.79
CA ASP A 323 -24.05 7.16 0.42
C ASP A 323 -23.72 8.65 0.32
N THR A 324 -23.87 9.44 1.39
CA THR A 324 -23.45 10.86 1.38
C THR A 324 -21.93 11.06 1.33
N TYR A 325 -21.14 10.01 1.50
CA TYR A 325 -19.67 10.05 1.49
C TYR A 325 -19.04 9.44 0.23
N GLN A 326 -19.85 8.86 -0.68
CA GLN A 326 -19.41 8.14 -1.89
C GLN A 326 -20.00 8.77 -3.15
#